data_AF-A0A926ATN6-F1
#
_entry.id   AF-A0A926ATN6-F1
#
_cell.length_a   1.000
_cell.length_b   1.000
_cell.length_c   1.000
_cell.angle_alpha   90.00
_cell.angle_beta   90.00
_cell.angle_gamma   90.00
#
_symmetry.space_group_name_H-M   'P 1'
#
loop_
_entity.id
_entity.type
_entity.pdbx_description
1 polymer ?
#
loop_
_entity_poly.entity_id
_entity_poly.type
_entity_poly.pdbx_seq_one_letter_code
_entity_poly.pdbx_strand_id
1 'polypeptide(L)'
;PAFQRVVDAVSHIPGDPLLGAALAVAVIAAIAGSASGGQGIALPILKPIFVDELGVAPRALHRVVSIASGTLDSLPANGYVVMLIRVICGETHQRAYGPIFVTTVLIPIGGTLLAIGLFKLVPSWAQM
;
A
#
# COMPACT_ATOMS: atom_id res chain seq x y z
N PRO A 1 10.52 16.44 -2.52
CA PRO A 1 10.67 16.48 -4.00
C PRO A 1 10.63 15.11 -4.71
N ALA A 2 11.35 14.08 -4.26
CA ALA A 2 11.35 12.77 -4.93
C ALA A 2 10.04 11.98 -4.74
N PHE A 3 9.56 11.86 -3.51
CA PHE A 3 8.27 11.21 -3.20
C PHE A 3 7.10 11.87 -3.92
N GLN A 4 7.07 13.21 -3.96
CA GLN A 4 6.03 13.96 -4.67
C GLN A 4 5.96 13.54 -6.15
N ARG A 5 7.10 13.46 -6.85
CA ARG A 5 7.13 13.02 -8.26
C ARG A 5 6.62 11.60 -8.46
N VAL A 6 6.92 10.70 -7.51
CA VAL A 6 6.41 9.32 -7.55
C VAL A 6 4.90 9.32 -7.31
N VAL A 7 4.41 10.12 -6.37
CA VAL A 7 2.98 10.27 -6.12
C VAL A 7 2.28 10.84 -7.37
N ASP A 8 2.84 11.90 -7.95
CA ASP A 8 2.30 12.55 -9.15
C ASP A 8 2.27 11.58 -10.34
N ALA A 9 3.31 10.77 -10.52
CA ALA A 9 3.35 9.75 -11.58
C ALA A 9 2.29 8.67 -11.39
N VAL A 10 1.99 8.30 -10.14
CA VAL A 10 1.04 7.22 -9.82
C VAL A 10 -0.41 7.75 -9.74
N SER A 11 -0.61 9.00 -9.34
CA SER A 11 -1.93 9.64 -9.22
C SER A 11 -2.56 9.99 -10.57
N HIS A 12 -1.77 10.14 -11.63
CA HIS A 12 -2.25 10.39 -12.99
C HIS A 12 -2.55 9.11 -13.79
N ILE A 13 -2.43 7.93 -13.20
CA ILE A 13 -2.76 6.69 -13.89
C ILE A 13 -4.28 6.65 -14.13
N PRO A 14 -4.75 6.57 -15.39
CA PRO A 14 -6.17 6.51 -15.70
C PRO A 14 -6.77 5.22 -15.13
N GLY A 15 -7.85 5.33 -14.36
CA GLY A 15 -8.49 4.17 -13.77
C GLY A 15 -9.32 4.50 -12.53
N ASP A 16 -9.54 3.47 -11.71
CA ASP A 16 -10.30 3.60 -10.49
C ASP A 16 -9.55 4.43 -9.42
N PRO A 17 -10.17 5.46 -8.83
CA PRO A 17 -9.51 6.29 -7.83
C PRO A 17 -8.99 5.53 -6.60
N LEU A 18 -9.70 4.49 -6.13
CA LEU A 18 -9.24 3.70 -4.99
C LEU A 18 -8.02 2.84 -5.36
N LEU A 19 -7.99 2.32 -6.60
CA LEU A 19 -6.84 1.59 -7.12
C LEU A 19 -5.60 2.50 -7.26
N GLY A 20 -5.79 3.71 -7.80
CA GLY A 20 -4.73 4.70 -7.92
C GLY A 20 -4.14 5.10 -6.57
N ALA A 21 -5.00 5.36 -5.59
CA ALA A 21 -4.55 5.65 -4.22
C ALA A 21 -3.84 4.45 -3.56
N ALA A 22 -4.36 3.24 -3.74
CA ALA A 22 -3.73 2.02 -3.23
C ALA A 22 -2.32 1.85 -3.79
N LEU A 23 -2.14 2.01 -5.10
CA LEU A 23 -0.85 1.90 -5.76
C LEU A 23 0.11 2.98 -5.28
N ALA A 24 -0.35 4.23 -5.15
CA ALA A 24 0.49 5.33 -4.67
C ALA A 24 1.03 5.04 -3.27
N VAL A 25 0.16 4.64 -2.34
CA VAL A 25 0.58 4.31 -0.97
C VAL A 25 1.49 3.10 -0.93
N ALA A 26 1.21 2.04 -1.70
CA ALA A 26 2.06 0.85 -1.78
C ALA A 26 3.49 1.21 -2.22
N VAL A 27 3.64 2.00 -3.27
CA VAL A 27 4.96 2.42 -3.77
C VAL A 27 5.68 3.31 -2.76
N ILE A 28 4.99 4.26 -2.13
CA ILE A 28 5.59 5.13 -1.13
C ILE A 28 6.02 4.33 0.11
N ALA A 29 5.21 3.37 0.55
CA ALA A 29 5.54 2.46 1.65
C ALA A 29 6.74 1.57 1.33
N ALA A 30 6.87 1.11 0.08
CA ALA A 30 8.04 0.37 -0.38
C ALA A 30 9.33 1.19 -0.28
N ILE A 31 9.28 2.44 -0.75
CA ILE A 31 10.44 3.35 -0.70
C ILE A 31 10.76 3.73 0.75
N ALA A 32 9.73 3.94 1.57
CA ALA A 32 9.90 4.23 3.00
C ALA A 32 10.40 3.01 3.80
N GLY A 33 10.22 1.79 3.28
CA GLY A 33 10.51 0.54 3.99
C GLY A 33 9.62 0.32 5.22
N SER A 34 8.45 0.95 5.26
CA SER A 34 7.52 0.90 6.38
C SER A 34 6.12 1.27 5.93
N ALA A 35 5.13 0.41 6.23
CA ALA A 35 3.72 0.67 5.94
C ALA A 35 3.23 1.98 6.60
N SER A 36 3.42 2.14 7.91
CA SER A 36 2.93 3.31 8.66
C SER A 36 3.68 4.60 8.30
N GLY A 37 5.01 4.51 8.13
CA GLY A 37 5.83 5.63 7.66
C GLY A 37 5.41 6.08 6.24
N GLY A 38 5.17 5.12 5.35
CA GLY A 38 4.70 5.37 3.99
C GLY A 38 3.35 6.09 3.96
N GLN A 39 2.39 5.67 4.78
CA GLN A 39 1.10 6.35 4.90
C GLN A 39 1.23 7.79 5.41
N GLY A 40 2.08 8.03 6.40
CA GLY A 40 2.34 9.38 6.92
C GLY A 40 2.89 10.34 5.86
N ILE A 41 3.66 9.81 4.90
CA ILE A 41 4.17 10.57 3.75
C ILE A 41 3.10 10.73 2.66
N ALA A 42 2.36 9.66 2.35
CA ALA A 42 1.46 9.61 1.21
C ALA A 42 0.13 10.34 1.41
N LEU A 43 -0.52 10.16 2.57
CA LEU A 43 -1.87 10.65 2.81
C LEU A 43 -2.01 12.18 2.69
N PRO A 44 -1.09 13.02 3.18
CA PRO A 44 -1.15 14.46 2.98
C PRO A 44 -1.12 14.88 1.50
N ILE A 45 -0.46 14.09 0.65
CA ILE A 45 -0.33 14.34 -0.78
C ILE A 45 -1.57 13.84 -1.53
N LEU A 46 -2.08 12.67 -1.16
CA LEU A 46 -3.20 12.03 -1.84
C LEU A 46 -4.55 12.64 -1.48
N LYS A 47 -4.71 13.18 -0.26
CA LYS A 47 -5.98 13.79 0.18
C LYS A 47 -6.53 14.84 -0.81
N PRO A 48 -5.78 15.88 -1.20
CA PRO A 48 -6.33 16.90 -2.11
C PRO A 48 -6.79 16.30 -3.46
N ILE A 49 -6.05 15.34 -3.99
CA ILE A 49 -6.36 14.70 -5.28
C ILE A 49 -7.58 13.77 -5.15
N PHE A 50 -7.54 12.83 -4.22
CA PHE A 50 -8.52 11.75 -4.17
C PHE A 50 -9.79 12.12 -3.41
N VAL A 51 -9.69 12.93 -2.35
CA VAL A 51 -10.86 13.35 -1.56
C VAL A 51 -11.45 14.64 -2.12
N ASP A 52 -10.63 15.68 -2.29
CA ASP A 52 -11.14 17.02 -2.57
C ASP A 52 -11.50 17.20 -4.06
N GLU A 53 -10.72 16.64 -4.99
CA GLU A 53 -11.01 16.72 -6.44
C GLU A 53 -11.86 15.54 -6.96
N LEU A 54 -11.48 14.29 -6.63
CA LEU A 54 -12.15 13.09 -7.15
C LEU A 54 -13.35 12.62 -6.30
N GLY A 55 -13.61 13.24 -5.16
CA GLY A 55 -14.79 12.96 -4.32
C GLY A 55 -14.80 11.57 -3.68
N VAL A 56 -13.65 10.91 -3.52
CA VAL A 56 -13.57 9.59 -2.89
C VAL A 56 -13.91 9.69 -1.42
N ALA A 57 -14.78 8.80 -0.94
CA ALA A 57 -15.15 8.72 0.47
C ALA A 57 -13.90 8.50 1.35
N PRO A 58 -13.57 9.40 2.30
CA PRO A 58 -12.36 9.30 3.11
C PRO A 58 -12.23 7.99 3.89
N ARG A 59 -13.35 7.41 4.34
CA ARG A 59 -13.37 6.12 5.05
C ARG A 59 -12.94 4.97 4.14
N ALA A 60 -13.52 4.89 2.94
CA ALA A 60 -13.14 3.90 1.95
C ALA A 60 -11.66 4.05 1.55
N LEU A 61 -11.23 5.29 1.29
CA LEU A 61 -9.83 5.60 0.99
C LEU A 61 -8.91 5.11 2.10
N HIS A 62 -9.17 5.47 3.36
CA HIS A 62 -8.34 5.08 4.49
C HIS A 62 -8.26 3.56 4.68
N ARG A 63 -9.37 2.84 4.52
CA ARG A 63 -9.39 1.37 4.58
C ARG A 63 -8.55 0.74 3.49
N VAL A 64 -8.75 1.17 2.24
CA VAL A 64 -8.00 0.66 1.09
C VAL A 64 -6.51 0.93 1.25
N VAL A 65 -6.12 2.16 1.60
CA VAL A 65 -4.70 2.50 1.74
C VAL A 65 -4.03 1.86 2.96
N SER A 66 -4.80 1.47 3.98
CA SER A 66 -4.27 0.75 5.16
C SER A 66 -3.97 -0.71 4.87
N ILE A 67 -4.72 -1.33 3.97
CA ILE A 67 -4.38 -2.67 3.49
C ILE A 67 -3.24 -2.56 2.47
N ALA A 68 -3.32 -1.58 1.55
CA ALA A 68 -2.34 -1.42 0.48
C ALA A 68 -0.93 -1.05 0.99
N SER A 69 -0.81 -0.31 2.09
CA SER A 69 0.49 0.08 2.65
C SER A 69 1.34 -1.11 3.09
N GLY A 70 0.72 -2.23 3.48
CA GLY A 70 1.41 -3.46 3.86
C GLY A 70 1.73 -4.38 2.70
N THR A 71 1.58 -3.94 1.44
CA THR A 71 1.84 -4.80 0.27
C THR A 71 3.33 -4.79 -0.10
N LEU A 72 3.85 -3.65 -0.55
CA LEU A 72 5.22 -3.54 -1.06
C LEU A 72 6.23 -3.08 0.01
N ASP A 73 5.81 -2.91 1.26
CA ASP A 73 6.70 -2.51 2.35
C ASP A 73 7.73 -3.61 2.69
N SER A 74 7.38 -4.86 2.45
CA SER A 74 8.16 -6.06 2.81
C SER A 74 8.96 -6.67 1.64
N LEU A 75 9.31 -5.86 0.65
CA LEU A 75 10.18 -6.25 -0.48
C LEU A 75 11.57 -6.72 0.00
N PRO A 76 12.38 -7.44 -0.83
CA PRO A 76 13.55 -8.17 -0.33
C PRO A 76 14.65 -7.26 0.22
N ALA A 77 14.66 -6.00 -0.19
CA ALA A 77 15.57 -4.98 0.31
C ALA A 77 15.12 -4.34 1.65
N ASN A 78 13.97 -4.73 2.19
CA ASN A 78 13.46 -4.20 3.45
C ASN A 78 14.39 -4.60 4.62
N GLY A 79 14.90 -3.60 5.34
CA GLY A 79 15.85 -3.82 6.45
C GLY A 79 15.28 -4.66 7.60
N TYR A 80 13.99 -4.52 7.92
CA TYR A 80 13.32 -5.34 8.93
C TYR A 80 13.22 -6.80 8.49
N VAL A 81 12.85 -7.08 7.24
CA VAL A 81 12.79 -8.44 6.69
C VAL A 81 14.17 -9.10 6.68
N VAL A 82 15.21 -8.38 6.24
CA VAL A 82 16.59 -8.89 6.22
C VAL A 82 17.09 -9.20 7.64
N MET A 83 16.84 -8.29 8.58
CA MET A 83 17.21 -8.46 10.00
C MET A 83 16.47 -9.62 10.64
N LEU A 84 15.15 -9.73 10.43
CA LEU A 84 14.33 -10.83 10.92
C LEU A 84 14.88 -12.18 10.47
N ILE A 85 15.09 -12.35 9.15
CA ILE A 85 15.56 -13.62 8.60
C ILE A 85 16.95 -13.97 9.14
N ARG A 86 17.91 -13.04 9.04
CA ARG A 86 19.32 -13.36 9.28
C ARG A 86 19.72 -13.32 10.75
N VAL A 87 19.20 -12.35 11.50
CA VAL A 87 19.64 -12.06 12.88
C VAL A 87 18.75 -12.75 13.90
N ILE A 88 17.42 -12.68 13.72
CA ILE A 88 16.47 -13.24 14.69
C ILE A 88 16.25 -14.73 14.44
N CYS A 89 15.93 -15.11 13.20
CA CYS A 89 15.63 -16.49 12.86
C CYS A 89 16.86 -17.33 12.52
N GLY A 90 18.01 -16.71 12.22
CA GLY A 90 19.25 -17.41 11.85
C GLY A 90 19.16 -18.17 10.52
N GLU A 91 18.26 -17.77 9.63
CA GLU A 91 18.00 -18.44 8.34
C GLU A 91 18.71 -17.75 7.17
N THR A 92 18.78 -18.45 6.03
CA THR A 92 19.25 -17.83 4.78
C THR A 92 18.12 -17.10 4.07
N HIS A 93 18.42 -15.91 3.54
CA HIS A 93 17.42 -15.10 2.84
C HIS A 93 16.78 -15.84 1.65
N GLN A 94 17.58 -16.62 0.92
CA GLN A 94 17.10 -17.43 -0.20
C GLN A 94 16.03 -18.45 0.22
N ARG A 95 16.13 -19.00 1.43
CA ARG A 95 15.24 -20.04 1.94
C ARG A 95 13.98 -19.45 2.60
N ALA A 96 14.14 -18.36 3.35
CA ALA A 96 13.07 -17.78 4.15
C ALA A 96 12.24 -16.70 3.44
N TYR A 97 12.79 -16.01 2.42
CA TYR A 97 12.10 -14.87 1.81
C TYR A 97 10.84 -15.26 1.03
N GLY A 98 10.82 -16.41 0.35
CA GLY A 98 9.67 -16.85 -0.45
C GLY A 98 8.36 -16.88 0.34
N PRO A 99 8.29 -17.61 1.47
CA PRO A 99 7.11 -17.60 2.34
C PRO A 99 6.71 -16.21 2.84
N ILE A 100 7.70 -15.37 3.21
CA ILE A 100 7.44 -13.99 3.66
C ILE A 100 6.80 -13.19 2.52
N PHE A 101 7.35 -13.24 1.31
CA PHE A 101 6.79 -12.56 0.16
C PHE A 101 5.34 -12.97 -0.12
N VAL A 102 5.02 -14.27 -0.01
CA VAL A 102 3.64 -14.74 -0.20
C VAL A 102 2.73 -14.16 0.88
N THR A 103 3.12 -14.24 2.16
CA THR A 103 2.24 -13.87 3.28
C THR A 103 2.11 -12.37 3.48
N THR A 104 3.14 -11.59 3.16
CA THR A 104 3.17 -10.15 3.42
C THR A 104 3.02 -9.30 2.16
N VAL A 105 3.28 -9.83 0.96
CA VAL A 105 3.09 -9.07 -0.30
C VAL A 105 1.86 -9.57 -1.05
N LEU A 106 1.82 -10.85 -1.40
CA LEU A 106 0.77 -11.38 -2.28
C LEU A 106 -0.61 -11.43 -1.61
N ILE A 107 -0.67 -11.91 -0.37
CA ILE A 107 -1.95 -11.97 0.37
C ILE A 107 -2.53 -10.56 0.57
N PRO A 108 -1.77 -9.54 1.03
CA PRO A 108 -2.28 -8.18 1.14
C PRO A 108 -2.67 -7.57 -0.20
N ILE A 109 -1.97 -7.85 -1.31
CA ILE A 109 -2.40 -7.43 -2.65
C ILE A 109 -3.79 -7.98 -2.97
N GLY A 110 -3.99 -9.29 -2.73
CA GLY A 110 -5.31 -9.91 -2.88
C GLY A 110 -6.37 -9.28 -1.98
N GLY A 111 -6.02 -8.98 -0.73
CA GLY A 111 -6.88 -8.28 0.23
C GLY A 111 -7.26 -6.86 -0.22
N THR A 112 -6.32 -6.10 -0.78
CA THR A 112 -6.58 -4.77 -1.33
C THR A 112 -7.53 -4.85 -2.53
N LEU A 113 -7.29 -5.76 -3.48
CA LEU A 113 -8.16 -5.95 -4.64
C LEU A 113 -9.56 -6.40 -4.22
N LEU A 114 -9.66 -7.31 -3.25
CA LEU A 114 -10.92 -7.75 -2.68
C LEU A 114 -11.67 -6.59 -2.01
N ALA A 115 -10.99 -5.80 -1.19
CA ALA A 115 -11.59 -4.65 -0.51
C ALA A 115 -12.14 -3.62 -1.51
N ILE A 116 -11.37 -3.29 -2.55
CA ILE A 116 -11.81 -2.40 -3.64
C ILE A 116 -13.03 -3.01 -4.35
N GLY A 117 -12.98 -4.29 -4.69
CA GLY A 117 -14.11 -5.00 -5.31
C GLY A 117 -15.38 -4.96 -4.46
N LEU A 118 -15.26 -5.20 -3.15
CA LEU A 118 -16.38 -5.16 -2.21
C LEU A 118 -16.96 -3.74 -2.07
N PHE A 119 -16.13 -2.70 -1.99
CA PHE A 119 -16.63 -1.32 -1.94
C PHE A 119 -17.36 -0.90 -3.22
N LYS A 120 -17.01 -1.47 -4.37
CA LYS A 120 -17.72 -1.26 -5.63
C LYS A 120 -19.05 -2.01 -5.69
N LEU A 121 -19.06 -3.27 -5.24
CA LEU A 121 -20.27 -4.12 -5.26
C LEU A 121 -21.28 -3.71 -4.19
N VAL A 122 -20.82 -3.20 -3.05
CA VAL A 122 -21.66 -2.77 -1.93
C VAL A 122 -21.29 -1.34 -1.53
N PRO A 123 -21.78 -0.32 -2.25
CA PRO A 123 -21.40 1.09 -2.02
C PRO A 123 -21.71 1.61 -0.61
N SER A 124 -22.68 1.01 0.09
CA SER A 124 -22.99 1.34 1.49
C SER A 124 -21.80 1.10 2.43
N TRP A 125 -20.94 0.12 2.14
CA TRP A 125 -19.76 -0.16 2.96
C TRP A 125 -18.65 0.87 2.80
N ALA A 126 -18.65 1.62 1.69
CA ALA A 126 -17.73 2.73 1.49
C ALA A 126 -18.03 3.91 2.44
N GLN A 127 -19.28 4.00 2.93
CA GLN A 127 -19.79 5.08 3.77
C GLN A 127 -19.87 4.73 5.27
N MET A 128 -19.97 3.43 5.61
CA MET A 128 -19.85 2.92 6.99
C MET A 128 -18.46 3.17 7.55
#